data_AF-A0A8T7IXU8-F1
#
_entry.id   AF-A0A8T7IXU8-F1
#
_cell.length_a   1.000
_cell.length_b   1.000
_cell.length_c   1.000
_cell.angle_alpha   90.00
_cell.angle_beta   90.00
_cell.angle_gamma   90.00
#
_symmetry.space_group_name_H-M   'P 1'
#
loop_
_entity.id
_entity.type
_entity.pdbx_description
1 polymer ?
#
loop_
_entity_poly.entity_id
_entity_poly.type
_entity_poly.pdbx_seq_one_letter_code
_entity_poly.pdbx_strand_id
1 'polypeptide(L)'
;MADLSKYRNIGIFAHVDAGKTTTTERILKLTGKIHKTGEVHDGESTTDFMEQEAERGITIQSAAVTCEWKKHRLNVIDTPGHVDFTVEVYRSLKVLDGGIGVFCGSGGVEP
;
A
#
# COMPACT_ATOMS: atom_id res chain seq x y z
N MET A 1 5.33 24.50 15.61
CA MET A 1 4.14 23.69 15.31
C MET A 1 4.34 23.09 13.93
N ALA A 2 4.06 21.79 13.73
CA ALA A 2 4.20 21.19 12.41
C ALA A 2 3.17 21.77 11.43
N ASP A 3 3.59 22.08 10.21
CA ASP A 3 2.70 22.57 9.16
C ASP A 3 1.89 21.40 8.58
N LEU A 4 0.64 21.28 9.04
CA LEU A 4 -0.27 20.18 8.66
C LEU A 4 -0.61 20.18 7.16
N SER A 5 -0.47 21.32 6.47
CA SER A 5 -0.77 21.42 5.03
C SER A 5 0.16 20.57 4.16
N LYS A 6 1.28 20.09 4.72
CA LYS A 6 2.29 19.25 4.06
C LYS A 6 2.11 17.75 4.28
N TYR A 7 1.17 17.33 5.13
CA TYR A 7 0.92 15.94 5.45
C TYR A 7 -0.12 15.34 4.51
N ARG A 8 0.09 14.10 4.06
CA ARG A 8 -0.88 13.34 3.27
C ARG A 8 -0.95 11.92 3.79
N ASN A 9 -2.09 11.52 4.33
CA ASN A 9 -2.39 10.13 4.68
C ASN A 9 -3.13 9.49 3.50
N ILE A 10 -2.48 8.56 2.81
CA ILE A 10 -2.96 8.00 1.54
C ILE A 10 -3.10 6.49 1.66
N GLY A 11 -4.27 5.96 1.33
CA GLY A 11 -4.49 4.52 1.20
C GLY A 11 -4.38 4.06 -0.24
N ILE A 12 -3.85 2.86 -0.45
CA ILE A 12 -3.81 2.21 -1.77
C ILE A 12 -4.78 1.03 -1.74
N PHE A 13 -5.66 0.97 -2.74
CA PHE A 13 -6.76 0.02 -2.82
C PHE A 13 -6.76 -0.65 -4.18
N ALA A 14 -6.95 -1.96 -4.19
CA ALA A 14 -7.12 -2.75 -5.40
C ALA A 14 -7.81 -4.06 -5.05
N HIS A 15 -8.43 -4.70 -6.04
CA HIS A 15 -8.84 -6.10 -5.94
C HIS A 15 -7.60 -7.01 -5.78
N VAL A 16 -7.81 -8.27 -5.39
CA VAL A 16 -6.72 -9.26 -5.22
C VAL A 16 -5.92 -9.34 -6.52
N ASP A 17 -4.59 -9.40 -6.40
CA ASP A 17 -3.64 -9.51 -7.51
C ASP A 17 -3.63 -8.34 -8.54
N ALA A 18 -4.33 -7.23 -8.27
CA ALA A 18 -4.32 -6.06 -9.16
C ALA A 18 -3.07 -5.16 -9.04
N GLY A 19 -2.04 -5.57 -8.27
CA GLY A 19 -0.75 -4.87 -8.18
C GLY A 19 -0.66 -3.76 -7.13
N LYS A 20 -1.49 -3.83 -6.08
CA LYS A 20 -1.48 -2.88 -4.96
C LYS A 20 -0.11 -2.79 -4.26
N THR A 21 0.41 -3.91 -3.78
CA THR A 21 1.71 -3.99 -3.08
C THR A 21 2.85 -3.51 -3.96
N THR A 22 2.87 -3.93 -5.23
CA THR A 22 3.85 -3.46 -6.22
C THR A 22 3.81 -1.95 -6.41
N THR A 23 2.61 -1.36 -6.38
CA THR A 23 2.43 0.11 -6.44
C THR A 23 2.99 0.79 -5.19
N THR A 24 2.70 0.26 -4.00
CA THR A 24 3.26 0.71 -2.73
C THR A 24 4.78 0.73 -2.76
N GLU A 25 5.41 -0.42 -3.09
CA GLU A 25 6.85 -0.54 -3.15
C GLU A 25 7.48 0.41 -4.16
N ARG A 26 6.81 0.64 -5.29
CA ARG A 26 7.30 1.59 -6.29
C ARG A 26 7.31 3.03 -5.75
N ILE A 27 6.28 3.44 -5.00
CA ILE A 27 6.25 4.73 -4.31
C ILE A 27 7.40 4.84 -3.32
N LEU A 28 7.63 3.80 -2.52
CA LEU A 28 8.72 3.78 -1.54
C LEU A 28 10.10 3.87 -2.20
N LYS A 29 10.29 3.20 -3.34
CA LYS A 29 11.55 3.31 -4.10
C LYS A 29 11.76 4.70 -4.68
N LEU A 30 10.72 5.27 -5.30
CA LEU A 30 10.81 6.60 -5.91
C LEU A 30 11.08 7.70 -4.88
N THR A 31 10.58 7.52 -3.66
CA THR A 31 10.85 8.43 -2.52
C THR A 31 12.17 8.14 -1.82
N GLY A 32 12.94 7.14 -2.28
CA GLY A 32 14.23 6.75 -1.71
C GLY A 32 14.12 6.07 -0.33
N LYS A 33 12.92 5.64 0.07
CA LYS A 33 12.67 4.96 1.36
C LYS A 33 13.18 3.53 1.38
N ILE A 34 13.16 2.85 0.23
CA ILE A 34 13.76 1.54 0.02
C ILE A 34 14.81 1.61 -1.09
N HIS A 35 15.95 0.95 -0.89
CA HIS A 35 17.08 0.95 -1.83
C HIS A 35 17.07 -0.24 -2.81
N LYS A 36 16.24 -1.25 -2.55
CA LYS A 36 15.92 -2.36 -3.46
C LYS A 36 14.39 -2.42 -3.64
N THR A 37 13.93 -2.79 -4.83
CA THR A 37 12.54 -3.25 -5.01
C THR A 37 12.64 -4.76 -4.86
N GLY A 38 12.07 -5.33 -3.80
CA GLY A 38 11.80 -6.77 -3.83
C GLY A 38 10.80 -7.01 -4.95
N GLU A 39 10.96 -8.07 -5.74
CA GLU A 39 9.79 -8.55 -6.48
C GLU A 39 8.94 -9.30 -5.45
N VAL A 40 7.65 -8.94 -5.33
CA VAL A 40 6.70 -9.59 -4.41
C VAL A 40 6.68 -11.11 -4.62
N HIS A 41 7.02 -11.57 -5.83
CA HIS A 41 7.17 -12.98 -6.21
C HIS A 41 8.34 -13.71 -5.52
N ASP A 42 9.38 -13.01 -5.07
CA ASP A 42 10.54 -13.60 -4.38
C ASP A 42 10.41 -13.53 -2.85
N GLY A 43 9.28 -13.06 -2.32
CA GLY A 43 9.06 -12.95 -0.87
C GLY A 43 9.87 -11.84 -0.17
N GLU A 44 10.53 -10.95 -0.93
CA GLU A 44 11.34 -9.83 -0.39
C GLU A 44 10.55 -8.50 -0.28
N SER A 45 9.21 -8.56 -0.25
CA SER A 45 8.38 -7.35 -0.10
C SER A 45 8.66 -6.68 1.25
N THR A 46 8.97 -5.37 1.23
CA THR A 46 9.33 -4.66 2.48
C THR A 46 8.11 -4.40 3.38
N THR A 47 6.90 -4.60 2.86
CA THR A 47 5.64 -4.36 3.56
C THR A 47 4.94 -5.62 4.04
N ASP A 48 5.31 -6.79 3.53
CA ASP A 48 4.71 -8.07 3.93
C ASP A 48 5.57 -8.68 5.06
N PHE A 49 5.15 -8.44 6.29
CA PHE A 49 5.91 -8.84 7.49
C PHE A 49 5.60 -10.27 7.93
N MET A 50 4.53 -10.89 7.42
CA MET A 50 4.13 -12.23 7.78
C MET A 50 4.60 -13.24 6.73
N GLU A 51 5.17 -14.36 7.17
CA GLU A 51 5.58 -15.48 6.32
C GLU A 51 4.42 -16.00 5.44
N GLN A 52 3.19 -15.93 5.96
CA GLN A 52 1.95 -16.28 5.27
C GLN A 52 1.55 -15.31 4.14
N GLU A 53 1.93 -14.03 4.24
CA GLU A 53 1.70 -13.05 3.18
C GLU A 53 2.61 -13.36 1.98
N ALA A 54 3.88 -13.64 2.26
CA ALA A 54 4.86 -14.04 1.25
C ALA A 54 4.51 -15.41 0.59
N GLU A 55 4.11 -16.41 1.38
CA GLU A 55 3.71 -17.73 0.85
C GLU A 55 2.48 -17.68 -0.08
N ARG A 56 1.58 -16.72 0.14
CA ARG A 56 0.30 -16.64 -0.57
C ARG A 56 0.21 -15.49 -1.56
N GLY A 57 1.20 -14.59 -1.59
CA GLY A 57 1.20 -13.40 -2.44
C GLY A 57 0.09 -12.39 -2.11
N ILE A 58 -0.45 -12.40 -0.88
CA ILE A 58 -1.54 -11.50 -0.47
C ILE A 58 -1.15 -10.62 0.70
N THR A 59 -1.64 -9.38 0.73
CA THR A 59 -1.55 -8.49 1.90
C THR A 59 -2.64 -8.85 2.91
N ILE A 60 -2.25 -9.24 4.13
CA ILE A 60 -3.13 -9.64 5.24
C ILE A 60 -3.22 -8.51 6.27
N GLN A 61 -2.10 -7.86 6.61
CA GLN A 61 -2.06 -6.74 7.55
C GLN A 61 -1.79 -5.41 6.84
N SER A 62 -2.39 -4.33 7.36
CA SER A 62 -2.12 -3.00 6.82
C SER A 62 -0.72 -2.54 7.24
N ALA A 63 0.12 -2.20 6.27
CA ALA A 63 1.44 -1.61 6.52
C ALA A 63 1.38 -0.08 6.33
N ALA A 64 1.82 0.67 7.34
CA ALA A 64 1.91 2.13 7.27
C ALA A 64 3.38 2.56 7.14
N VAL A 65 3.72 3.21 6.03
CA VAL A 65 5.10 3.66 5.75
C VAL A 65 5.13 5.15 5.50
N THR A 66 5.97 5.86 6.23
CA THR A 66 6.23 7.29 6.00
C THR A 66 7.36 7.46 4.98
N CYS A 67 7.12 8.31 3.99
CA CYS A 67 8.12 8.79 3.03
C CYS A 67 8.00 10.30 2.77
N GLU A 68 9.03 10.89 2.17
CA GLU A 68 9.05 12.31 1.80
C GLU A 68 9.08 12.48 0.28
N TRP A 69 8.28 13.41 -0.22
CA TRP A 69 8.26 13.76 -1.64
C TRP A 69 8.03 15.26 -1.82
N LYS A 70 8.93 15.94 -2.54
CA LYS A 70 8.81 17.39 -2.85
C LYS A 70 8.44 18.24 -1.61
N LYS A 71 9.14 18.04 -0.48
CA LYS A 71 8.90 18.73 0.82
C LYS A 71 7.54 18.45 1.46
N HIS A 72 6.83 17.41 1.02
CA HIS A 72 5.62 16.88 1.65
C HIS A 72 5.93 15.56 2.34
N ARG A 73 5.22 15.30 3.43
CA ARG A 73 5.31 14.04 4.16
C ARG A 73 4.10 13.19 3.80
N LEU A 74 4.37 12.03 3.22
CA LEU A 74 3.37 11.06 2.82
C LEU A 74 3.38 9.91 3.84
N ASN A 75 2.21 9.54 4.33
CA ASN A 75 1.99 8.32 5.10
C ASN A 75 1.17 7.39 4.20
N VAL A 76 1.84 6.41 3.61
CA VAL A 76 1.23 5.44 2.71
C VAL A 76 0.75 4.26 3.55
N ILE A 77 -0.54 3.94 3.43
CA ILE A 77 -1.17 2.83 4.11
C ILE A 77 -1.56 1.82 3.03
N ASP A 78 -0.83 0.70 3.02
CA ASP A 78 -1.20 -0.45 2.20
C ASP A 78 -2.33 -1.20 2.88
N THR A 79 -3.41 -1.50 2.15
CA THR A 79 -4.62 -2.12 2.73
C THR A 79 -4.86 -3.52 2.17
N PRO A 80 -5.43 -4.46 2.94
CA PRO A 80 -5.74 -5.79 2.40
C PRO A 80 -6.63 -5.71 1.15
N GLY A 81 -6.32 -6.52 0.12
CA GLY A 81 -7.12 -6.58 -1.11
C GLY A 81 -8.15 -7.71 -1.13
N HIS A 82 -8.05 -8.64 -0.17
CA HIS A 82 -8.90 -9.81 -0.09
C HIS A 82 -10.17 -9.52 0.71
N VAL A 83 -11.31 -10.00 0.20
CA VAL A 83 -12.66 -9.85 0.78
C VAL A 83 -12.72 -10.27 2.26
N ASP A 84 -12.00 -11.33 2.63
CA ASP A 84 -11.93 -11.80 4.03
C ASP A 84 -11.40 -10.76 5.04
N PHE A 85 -10.71 -9.70 4.58
CA PHE A 85 -10.16 -8.65 5.43
C PHE A 85 -10.91 -7.32 5.34
N THR A 86 -12.18 -7.36 4.91
CA THR A 86 -13.06 -6.19 4.77
C THR A 86 -13.08 -5.29 6.02
N VAL A 87 -13.06 -5.85 7.23
CA VAL A 87 -13.06 -5.07 8.48
C VAL A 87 -11.82 -4.18 8.60
N GLU A 88 -10.65 -4.69 8.20
CA GLU A 88 -9.39 -3.97 8.25
C GLU A 88 -9.37 -2.83 7.21
N VAL A 89 -9.87 -3.10 6.00
CA VAL A 89 -10.04 -2.09 4.95
C VAL A 89 -10.91 -0.93 5.44
N TYR A 90 -12.06 -1.22 6.05
CA TYR A 90 -12.95 -0.18 6.60
C TYR A 90 -12.33 0.63 7.73
N ARG A 91 -11.45 0.02 8.55
CA ARG A 91 -10.72 0.74 9.59
C ARG A 91 -9.67 1.67 8.98
N SER A 92 -8.89 1.17 8.03
CA SER A 92 -7.89 1.95 7.33
C SER A 92 -8.53 3.14 6.61
N LEU A 93 -9.69 2.99 5.98
CA LEU A 93 -10.40 4.09 5.30
C LEU A 93 -10.74 5.27 6.22
N LYS A 94 -10.99 5.06 7.51
CA LYS A 94 -11.38 6.12 8.45
C LYS A 94 -10.24 7.07 8.83
N VAL A 95 -8.99 6.67 8.59
CA VAL A 95 -7.80 7.45 8.99
C VAL A 95 -7.11 8.15 7.82
N LEU A 96 -7.65 8.02 6.61
CA LEU A 96 -7.03 8.55 5.39
C LEU A 96 -7.57 9.92 5.01
N ASP A 97 -6.68 10.74 4.43
CA ASP A 97 -7.04 12.00 3.79
C ASP A 97 -7.41 11.78 2.31
N GLY A 98 -6.98 10.67 1.71
CA GLY A 98 -7.27 10.32 0.32
C GLY A 98 -6.93 8.87 -0.03
N GLY A 99 -7.41 8.42 -1.20
CA GLY A 99 -7.22 7.04 -1.68
C GLY A 99 -6.75 6.97 -3.13
N ILE A 100 -5.95 5.95 -3.43
CA ILE A 100 -5.52 5.59 -4.78
C ILE A 100 -6.16 4.25 -5.13
N GLY A 101 -7.06 4.24 -6.11
CA GLY A 101 -7.61 3.01 -6.68
C GLY A 101 -6.72 2.50 -7.81
N VAL A 102 -6.24 1.26 -7.68
CA VAL A 102 -5.47 0.54 -8.70
C VAL A 102 -6.39 -0.46 -9.36
N PHE A 103 -6.46 -0.42 -10.68
CA PHE A 103 -7.30 -1.29 -11.50
C PHE A 103 -6.41 -2.10 -12.44
N CYS A 104 -6.68 -3.39 -12.52
CA CYS A 104 -6.00 -4.26 -13.46
C CYS A 104 -6.40 -3.85 -14.89
N GLY A 105 -5.42 -3.63 -15.77
CA GLY A 105 -5.68 -3.22 -17.16
C GLY A 105 -6.48 -4.25 -17.96
N SER A 106 -6.38 -5.53 -17.61
CA SER A 106 -7.16 -6.62 -18.22
C SER A 106 -8.48 -6.89 -17.48
N GLY A 107 -8.48 -6.84 -16.14
CA GLY A 107 -9.65 -7.14 -15.30
C GLY A 107 -10.67 -5.99 -15.18
N GLY A 108 -10.22 -4.75 -15.37
CA GLY A 108 -11.07 -3.58 -15.26
C GLY A 108 -11.54 -3.33 -13.82
N VAL A 109 -12.82 -3.01 -13.67
CA VAL A 109 -13.44 -2.78 -12.34
C VAL A 109 -13.93 -4.11 -11.80
N GLU A 110 -13.38 -4.52 -10.65
CA GLU A 110 -13.70 -5.78 -9.99
C GLU A 110 -14.50 -5.53 -8.69
N PRO A 111 -15.38 -6.48 -8.27
CA PRO A 111 -16.19 -6.35 -7.06
C PRO A 111 -15.39 -6.40 -5.74
#